data_AF-A0A850XT44-F1
#
_entry.id   AF-A0A850XT44-F1
#
_cell.length_a   1.000
_cell.length_b   1.000
_cell.length_c   1.000
_cell.angle_alpha   90.00
_cell.angle_beta   90.00
_cell.angle_gamma   90.00
#
_symmetry.space_group_name_H-M   'P 1'
#
loop_
_entity.id
_entity.type
_entity.pdbx_description
1 polymer ?
#
loop_
_entity_poly.entity_id
_entity_poly.type
_entity_poly.pdbx_seq_one_letter_code
_entity_poly.pdbx_strand_id
1 'polypeptide(L)'
;LQVILVSANKLTRYIEPCQLTEDFGGTLTYDHMDWLNKRLVFEKFTKESTSLLDELALINNGSDKGSQQERERSIDLNFLPSVDPETVLQTGHELLSELQQRRFNGSDGGVSWSPMDDELLAQPQVMKLLDSLREQYTRYQEVCRQRSKRTQLEEIQQKVMQVVNWLEGPGSEQLRTQWGIGDSIRASQALQQKHEEIESQHSEWFAVYVELNQQIAALLNAGDEEDLVELKALQQQLSDVCYRQASQLEFRQNLLQAALEFHSVAQDLSQQLDGLLGMLCVDVAPADGASIQQTLKLLEEKLKSVDLGLQGLREKGQSLLDQISNQASWAYGKDVTIENKENVDHIQGVMEDMQLRKQR
;
A
#
# COMPACT_ATOMS: atom_id res chain seq x y z
N LEU A 1 38.73 65.60 -23.34
CA LEU A 1 38.09 65.17 -24.60
C LEU A 1 37.64 66.41 -25.34
N GLN A 2 38.19 66.66 -26.53
CA GLN A 2 37.82 67.79 -27.38
C GLN A 2 36.59 67.36 -28.20
N VAL A 3 35.44 68.02 -28.02
CA VAL A 3 34.21 67.70 -28.75
C VAL A 3 34.32 68.30 -30.16
N ILE A 4 34.28 67.46 -31.18
CA ILE A 4 34.33 67.89 -32.59
C ILE A 4 32.89 67.90 -33.12
N LEU A 5 32.43 69.07 -33.56
CA LEU A 5 31.12 69.22 -34.22
C LEU A 5 31.27 68.94 -35.72
N VAL A 6 30.64 67.87 -36.20
CA VAL A 6 30.69 67.42 -37.59
C VAL A 6 29.29 67.41 -38.17
N SER A 7 29.13 67.94 -39.39
CA SER A 7 27.86 67.87 -40.14
C SER A 7 27.54 66.42 -40.52
N ALA A 8 26.27 66.00 -40.47
CA ALA A 8 25.83 64.63 -40.79
C ALA A 8 26.46 64.05 -42.08
N ASN A 9 26.58 64.87 -43.13
CA ASN A 9 27.15 64.47 -44.43
C ASN A 9 28.67 64.18 -44.41
N LYS A 10 29.35 64.36 -43.27
CA LYS A 10 30.79 64.09 -43.08
C LYS A 10 31.04 62.92 -42.11
N LEU A 11 29.98 62.26 -41.62
CA LEU A 11 30.09 61.13 -40.68
C LEU A 11 30.89 59.96 -41.27
N THR A 12 30.72 59.69 -42.56
CA THR A 12 31.45 58.63 -43.30
C THR A 12 32.98 58.83 -43.37
N ARG A 13 33.50 60.00 -42.96
CA ARG A 13 34.96 60.24 -42.84
C ARG A 13 35.55 59.70 -41.54
N TYR A 14 34.69 59.42 -40.56
CA TYR A 14 35.07 59.01 -39.21
C TYR A 14 34.45 57.67 -38.80
N ILE A 15 33.34 57.29 -39.42
CA ILE A 15 32.56 56.10 -39.14
C ILE A 15 32.43 55.30 -40.43
N GLU A 16 32.58 53.99 -40.35
CA GLU A 16 32.48 53.12 -41.53
C GLU A 16 31.06 53.16 -42.11
N PRO A 17 30.88 53.19 -43.44
CA PRO A 17 29.55 53.21 -44.05
C PRO A 17 28.65 52.05 -43.60
N CYS A 18 29.21 50.87 -43.29
CA CYS A 18 28.45 49.72 -42.78
C CYS A 18 27.89 49.90 -41.36
N GLN A 19 28.29 50.96 -40.64
CA GLN A 19 27.81 51.29 -39.30
C GLN A 19 26.79 52.44 -39.30
N LEU A 20 26.51 53.02 -40.47
CA LEU A 20 25.58 54.13 -40.66
C LEU A 20 24.37 53.68 -41.46
N THR A 21 23.17 54.13 -41.07
CA THR A 21 21.96 53.90 -41.87
C THR A 21 21.95 54.75 -43.14
N GLU A 22 21.07 54.44 -44.09
CA GLU A 22 20.97 55.17 -45.37
C GLU A 22 20.75 56.68 -45.18
N ASP A 23 20.00 57.09 -44.16
CA ASP A 23 19.76 58.50 -43.80
C ASP A 23 21.04 59.30 -43.49
N PHE A 24 22.12 58.60 -43.11
CA PHE A 24 23.44 59.17 -42.83
C PHE A 24 24.49 58.82 -43.89
N GLY A 25 24.07 58.31 -45.05
CA GLY A 25 24.94 57.95 -46.16
C GLY A 25 25.70 56.65 -45.97
N GLY A 26 25.19 55.73 -45.13
CA GLY A 26 25.75 54.40 -44.94
C GLY A 26 24.96 53.28 -45.61
N THR A 27 25.35 52.04 -45.31
CA THR A 27 24.81 50.79 -45.88
C THR A 27 24.23 49.86 -44.81
N LEU A 28 24.08 50.32 -43.57
CA LEU A 28 23.46 49.55 -42.49
C LEU A 28 21.95 49.47 -42.71
N THR A 29 21.44 48.27 -42.93
CA THR A 29 20.00 48.01 -42.96
C THR A 29 19.47 47.97 -41.52
N TYR A 30 18.71 48.99 -41.12
CA TYR A 30 18.12 49.08 -39.79
C TYR A 30 16.59 49.09 -39.88
N ASP A 31 15.95 48.11 -39.27
CA ASP A 31 14.50 48.08 -39.06
C ASP A 31 14.21 48.29 -37.56
N HIS A 32 13.65 49.45 -37.25
CA HIS A 32 13.33 49.83 -35.87
C HIS A 32 12.27 48.91 -35.24
N MET A 33 11.28 48.48 -36.02
CA MET A 33 10.18 47.65 -35.50
C MET A 33 10.67 46.23 -35.25
N ASP A 34 11.50 45.67 -36.14
CA ASP A 34 12.15 44.37 -35.93
C ASP A 34 13.06 44.40 -34.68
N TRP A 35 13.90 45.44 -34.54
CA TRP A 35 14.74 45.61 -33.35
C TRP A 35 13.91 45.70 -32.07
N LEU A 36 12.85 46.51 -32.06
CA LEU A 36 11.99 46.69 -30.90
C LEU A 36 11.29 45.38 -30.50
N ASN A 37 10.71 44.66 -31.46
CA ASN A 37 10.03 43.39 -31.20
C ASN A 37 10.97 42.36 -30.59
N LYS A 38 12.18 42.22 -31.13
CA LYS A 38 13.21 41.33 -30.57
C LYS A 38 13.62 41.73 -29.16
N ARG A 39 13.84 43.03 -28.94
CA ARG A 39 14.20 43.55 -27.62
C ARG A 39 13.11 43.22 -26.60
N LEU A 40 11.83 43.37 -26.97
CA LEU A 40 10.70 43.01 -26.11
C LEU A 40 10.66 41.51 -25.78
N VAL A 41 10.88 40.63 -26.76
CA VAL A 41 10.94 39.17 -26.52
C VAL A 41 12.08 38.81 -25.56
N PHE A 42 13.28 39.36 -25.80
CA PHE A 42 14.44 39.13 -24.94
C PHE A 42 14.22 39.64 -23.50
N GLU A 43 13.70 40.86 -23.35
CA GLU A 43 13.40 41.44 -22.03
C GLU A 43 12.32 40.65 -21.31
N LYS A 44 11.27 40.23 -22.02
CA LYS A 44 10.20 39.38 -21.49
C LYS A 44 10.77 38.06 -20.98
N PHE A 45 11.54 37.34 -21.81
CA PHE A 45 12.18 36.09 -21.42
C PHE A 45 13.10 36.27 -20.22
N THR A 46 13.92 37.34 -20.21
CA THR A 46 14.83 37.63 -19.10
C THR A 46 14.06 37.86 -17.80
N LYS A 47 12.97 38.63 -17.85
CA LYS A 47 12.12 38.90 -16.69
C LYS A 47 11.42 37.64 -16.18
N GLU A 48 10.83 36.84 -17.07
CA GLU A 48 10.15 35.60 -16.71
C GLU A 48 11.13 34.57 -16.14
N SER A 49 12.30 34.41 -16.76
CA SER A 49 13.35 33.50 -16.30
C SER A 49 13.88 33.87 -14.91
N THR A 50 14.15 35.15 -14.66
CA THR A 50 14.66 35.61 -13.37
C THR A 50 13.61 35.46 -12.26
N SER A 51 12.35 35.84 -12.53
CA SER A 51 11.24 35.61 -11.61
C SER A 51 11.06 34.13 -11.27
N LEU A 52 11.08 33.26 -12.29
CA LEU A 52 10.94 31.82 -12.08
C LEU A 52 12.12 31.23 -11.31
N LEU A 53 13.36 31.67 -11.59
CA LEU A 53 14.54 31.24 -10.85
C LEU A 53 14.42 31.59 -9.35
N ASP A 54 13.92 32.78 -9.03
CA ASP A 54 13.71 33.20 -7.64
C ASP A 54 12.64 32.33 -6.96
N GLU A 55 11.53 32.02 -7.63
CA GLU A 55 10.49 31.12 -7.12
C GLU A 55 11.01 29.69 -6.90
N LEU A 56 11.70 29.12 -7.90
CA LEU A 56 12.27 27.77 -7.80
C LEU A 56 13.31 27.70 -6.69
N ALA A 57 14.13 28.74 -6.50
CA ALA A 57 15.09 28.80 -5.41
C ALA A 57 14.40 28.78 -4.03
N LEU A 58 13.28 29.48 -3.87
CA LEU A 58 12.50 29.45 -2.63
C LEU A 58 11.94 28.05 -2.35
N ILE A 59 11.36 27.40 -3.36
CA ILE A 59 10.81 26.05 -3.23
C ILE A 59 11.91 25.02 -2.90
N ASN A 60 13.01 25.07 -3.65
CA ASN A 60 14.14 24.15 -3.49
C ASN A 60 14.80 24.28 -2.11
N ASN A 61 14.96 25.51 -1.61
CA ASN A 61 15.59 25.77 -0.32
C ASN A 61 14.66 25.55 0.88
N GLY A 62 13.35 25.64 0.68
CA GLY A 62 12.35 25.32 1.70
C GLY A 62 12.38 23.83 2.09
N SER A 63 12.79 22.94 1.17
CA SER A 63 12.89 21.51 1.42
C SER A 63 14.09 21.11 2.29
N ASP A 64 15.20 21.85 2.25
CA ASP A 64 16.47 21.50 2.92
C ASP A 64 16.47 21.78 4.44
N LYS A 65 15.49 22.54 4.96
CA LYS A 65 15.42 22.94 6.37
C LYS A 65 14.50 22.08 7.25
N GLY A 66 13.98 20.97 6.73
CA GLY A 66 13.10 20.04 7.45
C GLY A 66 13.82 19.13 8.44
N SER A 67 14.51 19.69 9.44
CA SER A 67 14.96 18.92 10.60
C SER A 67 13.74 18.57 11.46
N GLN A 68 13.29 17.31 11.42
CA GLN A 68 12.43 16.51 12.35
C GLN A 68 11.39 17.15 13.33
N GLN A 69 11.20 18.46 13.43
CA GLN A 69 10.49 19.12 14.53
C GLN A 69 9.34 20.04 14.10
N GLU A 70 9.13 20.27 12.80
CA GLU A 70 8.01 21.07 12.26
C GLU A 70 6.95 20.19 11.55
N ARG A 71 6.65 19.00 12.09
CA ARG A 71 5.67 18.06 11.51
C ARG A 71 4.21 18.52 11.60
N GLU A 72 3.89 19.65 12.23
CA GLU A 72 2.49 20.04 12.48
C GLU A 72 2.05 21.40 11.90
N ARG A 73 2.91 22.16 11.20
CA ARG A 73 2.52 23.50 10.71
C ARG A 73 3.16 23.93 9.38
N SER A 74 3.18 23.06 8.38
CA SER A 74 3.51 23.49 7.01
C SER A 74 2.23 23.89 6.29
N ILE A 75 1.81 25.13 6.56
CA ILE A 75 0.72 25.85 5.88
C ILE A 75 0.85 25.69 4.36
N ASP A 76 -0.30 25.50 3.70
CA ASP A 76 -0.56 25.54 2.27
C ASP A 76 0.11 26.71 1.53
N LEU A 77 1.43 26.66 1.35
CA LEU A 77 2.09 27.41 0.28
C LEU A 77 1.77 26.64 -0.99
N ASN A 78 1.15 27.28 -1.99
CA ASN A 78 1.04 26.66 -3.31
C ASN A 78 2.47 26.44 -3.84
N PHE A 79 2.95 25.21 -3.74
CA PHE A 79 4.31 24.78 -4.14
C PHE A 79 4.48 24.68 -5.66
N LEU A 80 3.57 25.30 -6.42
CA LEU A 80 3.62 25.31 -7.86
C LEU A 80 4.18 26.67 -8.30
N PRO A 81 5.18 26.69 -9.19
CA PRO A 81 5.65 27.93 -9.77
C PRO A 81 4.51 28.65 -10.50
N SER A 82 4.59 29.98 -10.54
CA SER A 82 3.57 30.84 -11.16
C SER A 82 3.41 30.62 -12.66
N VAL A 83 4.47 30.13 -13.30
CA VAL A 83 4.54 29.75 -14.71
C VAL A 83 5.14 28.35 -14.83
N ASP A 84 4.72 27.62 -15.86
CA ASP A 84 5.29 26.32 -16.17
C ASP A 84 6.77 26.46 -16.61
N PRO A 85 7.73 25.84 -15.90
CA PRO A 85 9.15 25.91 -16.25
C PRO A 85 9.47 25.38 -17.64
N GLU A 86 8.72 24.39 -18.14
CA GLU A 86 8.94 23.85 -19.49
C GLU A 86 8.60 24.86 -20.57
N THR A 87 7.51 25.61 -20.38
CA THR A 87 7.12 26.71 -21.27
C THR A 87 8.17 27.82 -21.33
N VAL A 88 8.76 28.21 -20.19
CA VAL A 88 9.81 29.24 -20.13
C VAL A 88 11.11 28.74 -20.79
N LEU A 89 11.49 27.48 -20.53
CA LEU A 89 12.63 26.84 -21.19
C LEU A 89 12.45 26.82 -22.71
N GLN A 90 11.29 26.38 -23.19
CA GLN A 90 10.96 26.33 -24.61
C GLN A 90 11.06 27.71 -25.27
N THR A 91 10.51 28.74 -24.62
CA THR A 91 10.61 30.14 -25.08
C THR A 91 12.08 30.59 -25.18
N GLY A 92 12.92 30.20 -24.22
CA GLY A 92 14.35 30.51 -24.25
C GLY A 92 15.10 29.76 -25.35
N HIS A 93 14.74 28.50 -25.64
CA HIS A 93 15.33 27.75 -26.77
C HIS A 93 14.97 28.33 -28.12
N GLU A 94 13.72 28.77 -28.30
CA GLU A 94 13.27 29.46 -29.52
C GLU A 94 14.02 30.79 -29.71
N LEU A 95 14.12 31.61 -28.66
CA LEU A 95 14.89 32.85 -28.67
C LEU A 95 16.37 32.59 -28.98
N LEU A 96 16.98 31.57 -28.38
CA LEU A 96 18.37 31.19 -28.64
C LEU A 96 18.57 30.74 -30.09
N SER A 97 17.63 29.97 -30.66
CA SER A 97 17.67 29.54 -32.06
C SER A 97 17.64 30.73 -33.01
N GLU A 98 16.77 31.71 -32.75
CA GLU A 98 16.70 32.94 -33.57
C GLU A 98 18.02 33.73 -33.49
N LEU A 99 18.58 33.90 -32.29
CA LEU A 99 19.86 34.59 -32.09
C LEU A 99 21.03 33.88 -32.79
N GLN A 100 21.01 32.53 -32.85
CA GLN A 100 22.05 31.74 -33.52
C GLN A 100 21.93 31.75 -35.05
N GLN A 101 20.71 31.67 -35.59
CA GLN A 101 20.46 31.70 -37.04
C GLN A 101 20.96 33.02 -37.67
N ARG A 102 20.81 34.14 -36.96
CA ARG A 102 21.29 35.45 -37.42
C ARG A 102 22.81 35.53 -37.59
N ARG A 103 23.61 34.77 -36.82
CA ARG A 103 25.07 34.71 -37.02
C ARG A 103 25.46 33.97 -38.31
N PHE A 104 24.64 33.02 -38.78
CA PHE A 104 24.96 32.18 -39.94
C PHE A 104 24.35 32.71 -41.26
N ASN A 105 23.18 33.35 -41.21
CA ASN A 105 22.51 33.88 -42.41
C ASN A 105 23.13 35.17 -42.99
N GLY A 106 24.19 35.71 -42.37
CA GLY A 106 24.99 36.81 -42.93
C GLY A 106 25.93 36.39 -44.08
N SER A 107 25.94 35.11 -44.48
CA SER A 107 26.91 34.57 -45.44
C SER A 107 26.42 34.46 -46.90
N ASP A 108 25.11 34.50 -47.19
CA ASP A 108 24.63 34.15 -48.55
C ASP A 108 24.09 35.33 -49.38
N GLY A 109 24.58 36.54 -49.10
CA GLY A 109 24.23 37.70 -49.92
C GLY A 109 24.81 39.00 -49.43
N GLY A 110 26.12 39.19 -49.57
CA GLY A 110 26.82 40.50 -49.68
C GLY A 110 26.64 41.57 -48.58
N VAL A 111 25.78 41.39 -47.59
CA VAL A 111 25.48 42.40 -46.57
C VAL A 111 26.27 42.08 -45.30
N SER A 112 27.27 42.90 -45.01
CA SER A 112 28.03 42.86 -43.77
C SER A 112 27.15 43.31 -42.60
N TRP A 113 26.37 42.39 -42.03
CA TRP A 113 25.73 42.59 -40.73
C TRP A 113 26.81 42.78 -39.65
N SER A 114 26.82 43.92 -38.97
CA SER A 114 27.58 44.13 -37.74
C SER A 114 26.61 44.08 -36.56
N PRO A 115 26.63 43.02 -35.74
CA PRO A 115 25.78 42.94 -34.56
C PRO A 115 26.08 44.11 -33.62
N MET A 116 25.04 44.71 -33.05
CA MET A 116 25.22 45.73 -32.02
C MET A 116 25.75 45.08 -30.72
N ASP A 117 26.50 45.81 -29.90
CA ASP A 117 27.14 45.26 -28.69
C ASP A 117 26.15 44.55 -27.74
N ASP A 118 24.93 45.09 -27.61
CA ASP A 118 23.84 44.48 -26.83
C ASP A 118 23.38 43.13 -27.39
N GLU A 119 23.41 42.94 -28.70
CA GLU A 119 23.01 41.69 -29.37
C GLU A 119 24.09 40.61 -29.23
N LEU A 120 25.37 41.02 -29.16
CA LEU A 120 26.49 40.13 -28.84
C LEU A 120 26.42 39.58 -27.42
N LEU A 121 25.90 40.38 -26.47
CA LEU A 121 25.74 39.99 -25.06
C LEU A 121 24.44 39.21 -24.79
N ALA A 122 23.40 39.39 -25.62
CA ALA A 122 22.11 38.71 -25.47
C ALA A 122 22.24 37.18 -25.53
N GLN A 123 23.01 36.64 -26.47
CA GLN A 123 23.15 35.19 -26.63
C GLN A 123 23.83 34.52 -25.41
N PRO A 124 25.01 34.97 -24.92
CA PRO A 124 25.60 34.48 -23.66
C PRO A 124 24.64 34.57 -22.47
N GLN A 125 23.86 35.65 -22.37
CA GLN A 125 22.90 35.83 -21.29
C GLN A 125 21.74 34.84 -21.35
N VAL A 126 21.16 34.61 -22.54
CA VAL A 126 20.10 33.60 -22.73
C VAL A 126 20.60 32.20 -22.39
N MET A 127 21.80 31.84 -22.85
CA MET A 127 22.40 30.53 -22.52
C MET A 127 22.58 30.36 -21.01
N LYS A 128 23.13 31.37 -20.33
CA LYS A 128 23.30 31.33 -18.86
C LYS A 128 21.97 31.17 -18.12
N LEU A 129 20.92 31.90 -18.54
CA LEU A 129 19.59 31.79 -17.95
C LEU A 129 18.99 30.40 -18.18
N LEU A 130 19.11 29.85 -19.40
CA LEU A 130 18.66 28.51 -19.73
C LEU A 130 19.36 27.44 -18.88
N ASP A 131 20.69 27.53 -18.73
CA ASP A 131 21.45 26.59 -17.90
C ASP A 131 21.01 26.67 -16.44
N SER A 132 20.86 27.88 -15.91
CA SER A 132 20.40 28.10 -14.52
C SER A 132 18.98 27.56 -14.31
N LEU A 133 18.08 27.80 -15.27
CA LEU A 133 16.69 27.31 -15.22
C LEU A 133 16.66 25.78 -15.25
N ARG A 134 17.45 25.14 -16.12
CA ARG A 134 17.53 23.68 -16.19
C ARG A 134 18.00 23.06 -14.87
N GLU A 135 19.03 23.63 -14.26
CA GLU A 135 19.55 23.17 -12.98
C GLU A 135 18.49 23.31 -11.87
N GLN A 136 17.89 24.49 -11.72
CA GLN A 136 16.88 24.73 -10.69
C GLN A 136 15.61 23.91 -10.91
N TYR A 137 15.19 23.72 -12.16
CA TYR A 137 14.03 22.90 -12.50
C TYR A 137 14.28 21.42 -12.19
N THR A 138 15.47 20.89 -12.49
CA THR A 138 15.83 19.51 -12.14
C THR A 138 15.78 19.30 -10.63
N ARG A 139 16.29 20.26 -9.84
CA ARG A 139 16.21 20.21 -8.37
C ARG A 139 14.77 20.28 -7.87
N TYR A 140 13.93 21.13 -8.48
CA TYR A 140 12.51 21.23 -8.17
C TYR A 140 11.78 19.91 -8.43
N GLN A 141 12.02 19.27 -9.57
CA GLN A 141 11.45 17.96 -9.90
C GLN A 141 11.81 16.90 -8.85
N GLU A 142 13.06 16.89 -8.38
CA GLU A 142 13.49 15.98 -7.32
C GLU A 142 12.79 16.28 -5.98
N VAL A 143 12.66 17.54 -5.59
CA VAL A 143 11.91 17.95 -4.38
C VAL A 143 10.45 17.49 -4.48
N CYS A 144 9.80 17.67 -5.63
CA CYS A 144 8.44 17.19 -5.86
C CYS A 144 8.34 15.66 -5.74
N ARG A 145 9.29 14.92 -6.33
CA ARG A 145 9.34 13.46 -6.26
C ARG A 145 9.49 12.99 -4.81
N GLN A 146 10.43 13.56 -4.06
CA GLN A 146 10.68 13.21 -2.67
C GLN A 146 9.47 13.50 -1.78
N ARG A 147 8.80 14.62 -2.01
CA ARG A 147 7.58 14.96 -1.27
C ARG A 147 6.42 14.01 -1.57
N SER A 148 6.21 13.67 -2.84
CA SER A 148 5.19 12.69 -3.24
C SER A 148 5.46 11.35 -2.57
N LYS A 149 6.72 10.91 -2.56
CA LYS A 149 7.15 9.69 -1.88
C LYS A 149 6.90 9.76 -0.37
N ARG A 150 7.21 10.90 0.26
CA ARG A 150 6.98 11.06 1.71
C ARG A 150 5.52 10.97 2.07
N THR A 151 4.65 11.65 1.30
CA THR A 151 3.20 11.58 1.45
C THR A 151 2.70 10.15 1.31
N GLN A 152 3.18 9.41 0.31
CA GLN A 152 2.84 8.00 0.12
C GLN A 152 3.27 7.13 1.32
N LEU A 153 4.47 7.35 1.88
CA LEU A 153 4.91 6.61 3.06
C LEU A 153 4.03 6.89 4.29
N GLU A 154 3.67 8.16 4.51
CA GLU A 154 2.78 8.55 5.60
C GLU A 154 1.41 7.89 5.47
N GLU A 155 0.83 7.86 4.26
CA GLU A 155 -0.42 7.15 3.98
C GLU A 155 -0.31 5.64 4.25
N ILE A 156 0.79 5.00 3.82
CA ILE A 156 1.06 3.58 4.09
C ILE A 156 1.15 3.36 5.61
N GLN A 157 1.91 4.17 6.33
CA GLN A 157 2.07 4.05 7.78
C GLN A 157 0.73 4.17 8.50
N GLN A 158 -0.13 5.12 8.11
CA GLN A 158 -1.47 5.27 8.68
C GLN A 158 -2.35 4.05 8.41
N LYS A 159 -2.33 3.51 7.18
CA LYS A 159 -3.10 2.31 6.83
C LYS A 159 -2.58 1.06 7.56
N VAL A 160 -1.25 0.90 7.69
CA VAL A 160 -0.63 -0.17 8.49
C VAL A 160 -1.13 -0.11 9.93
N MET A 161 -1.13 1.08 10.53
CA MET A 161 -1.62 1.29 11.89
C MET A 161 -3.10 0.91 12.03
N GLN A 162 -3.94 1.22 11.04
CA GLN A 162 -5.36 0.82 11.04
C GLN A 162 -5.52 -0.70 11.03
N VAL A 163 -4.80 -1.40 10.14
CA VAL A 163 -4.82 -2.87 10.05
C VAL A 163 -4.39 -3.50 11.37
N VAL A 164 -3.26 -3.06 11.93
CA VAL A 164 -2.72 -3.58 13.18
C VAL A 164 -3.69 -3.34 14.34
N ASN A 165 -4.19 -2.11 14.50
CA ASN A 165 -5.10 -1.76 15.59
C ASN A 165 -6.41 -2.54 15.51
N TRP A 166 -6.93 -2.79 14.30
CA TRP A 166 -8.14 -3.58 14.14
C TRP A 166 -7.89 -5.06 14.49
N LEU A 167 -6.83 -5.65 13.95
CA LEU A 167 -6.51 -7.07 14.15
C LEU A 167 -6.14 -7.37 15.61
N GLU A 168 -5.30 -6.55 16.26
CA GLU A 168 -4.90 -6.74 17.66
C GLU A 168 -5.96 -6.25 18.66
N GLY A 169 -6.92 -5.43 18.22
CA GLY A 169 -8.03 -4.96 19.02
C GLY A 169 -9.32 -5.74 18.72
N PRO A 170 -10.28 -5.17 17.97
CA PRO A 170 -11.55 -5.81 17.63
C PRO A 170 -11.47 -7.25 17.13
N GLY A 171 -10.56 -7.57 16.20
CA GLY A 171 -10.44 -8.94 15.64
C GLY A 171 -10.04 -9.95 16.72
N SER A 172 -9.00 -9.64 17.49
CA SER A 172 -8.57 -10.45 18.63
C SER A 172 -9.64 -10.57 19.72
N GLU A 173 -10.42 -9.51 19.98
CA GLU A 173 -11.56 -9.54 20.91
C GLU A 173 -12.64 -10.53 20.47
N GLN A 174 -13.01 -10.49 19.19
CA GLN A 174 -14.01 -11.40 18.63
C GLN A 174 -13.58 -12.85 18.85
N LEU A 175 -12.33 -13.19 18.51
CA LEU A 175 -11.82 -14.55 18.67
C LEU A 175 -11.76 -14.97 20.15
N ARG A 176 -11.34 -14.07 21.04
CA ARG A 176 -11.25 -14.36 22.48
C ARG A 176 -12.60 -14.66 23.12
N THR A 177 -13.68 -14.02 22.67
CA THR A 177 -15.03 -14.25 23.20
C THR A 177 -15.71 -15.49 22.62
N GLN A 178 -15.15 -16.14 21.60
CA GLN A 178 -15.72 -17.31 20.92
C GLN A 178 -15.00 -18.62 21.28
N TRP A 179 -14.92 -18.96 22.57
CA TRP A 179 -14.24 -20.17 23.06
C TRP A 179 -15.12 -21.43 23.11
N GLY A 180 -16.45 -21.29 23.12
CA GLY A 180 -17.38 -22.43 23.23
C GLY A 180 -17.34 -23.35 22.00
N ILE A 181 -17.56 -24.66 22.18
CA ILE A 181 -17.62 -25.65 21.08
C ILE A 181 -19.04 -26.11 20.73
N GLY A 182 -20.03 -25.77 21.57
CA GLY A 182 -21.40 -26.24 21.45
C GLY A 182 -21.61 -27.60 22.11
N ASP A 183 -22.83 -27.84 22.61
CA ASP A 183 -23.22 -29.04 23.35
C ASP A 183 -23.95 -30.10 22.49
N SER A 184 -24.03 -29.84 21.18
CA SER A 184 -24.77 -30.64 20.21
C SER A 184 -24.35 -30.30 18.79
N ILE A 185 -24.66 -31.16 17.82
CA ILE A 185 -24.43 -30.91 16.38
C ILE A 185 -24.98 -29.53 15.97
N ARG A 186 -26.22 -29.24 16.36
CA ARG A 186 -26.88 -27.97 16.03
C ARG A 186 -26.15 -26.76 16.62
N ALA A 187 -25.72 -26.86 17.87
CA ALA A 187 -24.98 -25.77 18.53
C ALA A 187 -23.61 -25.56 17.89
N SER A 188 -22.87 -26.63 17.58
CA SER A 188 -21.57 -26.54 16.90
C SER A 188 -21.70 -25.95 15.49
N GLN A 189 -22.73 -26.33 14.72
CA GLN A 189 -23.02 -25.72 13.41
C GLN A 189 -23.34 -24.23 13.51
N ALA A 190 -24.12 -23.81 14.50
CA ALA A 190 -24.40 -22.40 14.72
C ALA A 190 -23.11 -21.60 15.05
N LEU A 191 -22.18 -22.22 15.79
CA LEU A 191 -20.88 -21.63 16.07
C LEU A 191 -19.98 -21.59 14.82
N GLN A 192 -20.05 -22.59 13.92
CA GLN A 192 -19.36 -22.56 12.62
C GLN A 192 -19.84 -21.39 11.76
N GLN A 193 -21.16 -21.20 11.63
CA GLN A 193 -21.72 -20.06 10.88
C GLN A 193 -21.26 -18.72 11.46
N LYS A 194 -21.28 -18.58 12.78
CA LYS A 194 -20.74 -17.38 13.45
C LYS A 194 -19.24 -17.19 13.19
N HIS A 195 -18.49 -18.28 13.11
CA HIS A 195 -17.06 -18.22 12.80
C HIS A 195 -16.81 -17.77 11.35
N GLU A 196 -17.60 -18.27 10.39
CA GLU A 196 -17.56 -17.82 8.99
C GLU A 196 -17.84 -16.31 8.86
N GLU A 197 -18.77 -15.76 9.64
CA GLU A 197 -19.02 -14.30 9.70
C GLU A 197 -17.81 -13.51 10.21
N ILE A 198 -17.04 -14.07 11.17
CA ILE A 198 -15.81 -13.46 11.69
C ILE A 198 -14.69 -13.56 10.66
N GLU A 199 -14.53 -14.71 9.99
CA GLU A 199 -13.57 -14.92 8.91
C GLU A 199 -13.82 -13.93 7.77
N SER A 200 -15.09 -13.70 7.41
CA SER A 200 -15.47 -12.70 6.41
C SER A 200 -14.97 -11.31 6.78
N GLN A 201 -15.13 -10.87 8.04
CA GLN A 201 -14.63 -9.57 8.48
C GLN A 201 -13.10 -9.48 8.44
N HIS A 202 -12.39 -10.55 8.81
CA HIS A 202 -10.92 -10.59 8.73
C HIS A 202 -10.43 -10.58 7.28
N SER A 203 -11.18 -11.19 6.35
CA SER A 203 -10.80 -11.25 4.94
C SER A 203 -10.67 -9.88 4.28
N GLU A 204 -11.50 -8.91 4.69
CA GLU A 204 -11.44 -7.52 4.22
C GLU A 204 -10.09 -6.88 4.61
N TRP A 205 -9.64 -7.11 5.85
CA TRP A 205 -8.35 -6.62 6.33
C TRP A 205 -7.16 -7.35 5.71
N PHE A 206 -7.29 -8.64 5.43
CA PHE A 206 -6.27 -9.39 4.69
C PHE A 206 -6.12 -8.89 3.25
N ALA A 207 -7.19 -8.43 2.60
CA ALA A 207 -7.08 -7.78 1.29
C ALA A 207 -6.29 -6.47 1.37
N VAL A 208 -6.55 -5.64 2.39
CA VAL A 208 -5.77 -4.40 2.65
C VAL A 208 -4.30 -4.72 2.93
N TYR A 209 -4.01 -5.78 3.69
CA TYR A 209 -2.65 -6.26 3.92
C TYR A 209 -1.91 -6.59 2.61
N VAL A 210 -2.55 -7.30 1.67
CA VAL A 210 -1.95 -7.63 0.37
C VAL A 210 -1.63 -6.37 -0.42
N GLU A 211 -2.58 -5.42 -0.47
CA GLU A 211 -2.40 -4.14 -1.16
C GLU A 211 -1.23 -3.34 -0.56
N LEU A 212 -1.17 -3.23 0.77
CA LEU A 212 -0.09 -2.52 1.46
C LEU A 212 1.27 -3.16 1.22
N ASN A 213 1.35 -4.49 1.23
CA ASN A 213 2.61 -5.18 0.92
C ASN A 213 3.07 -4.94 -0.51
N GLN A 214 2.14 -4.85 -1.47
CA GLN A 214 2.49 -4.50 -2.84
C GLN A 214 3.03 -3.06 -2.95
N GLN A 215 2.40 -2.11 -2.24
CA GLN A 215 2.87 -0.72 -2.19
C GLN A 215 4.25 -0.61 -1.53
N ILE A 216 4.47 -1.29 -0.40
CA ILE A 216 5.76 -1.35 0.29
C ILE A 216 6.83 -1.97 -0.62
N ALA A 217 6.51 -3.07 -1.30
CA ALA A 217 7.44 -3.72 -2.23
C ALA A 217 7.82 -2.79 -3.40
N ALA A 218 6.86 -2.02 -3.94
CA ALA A 218 7.14 -1.04 -4.99
C ALA A 218 8.12 0.05 -4.52
N LEU A 219 7.94 0.56 -3.30
CA LEU A 219 8.85 1.54 -2.70
C LEU A 219 10.23 0.97 -2.41
N LEU A 220 10.32 -0.28 -1.93
CA LEU A 220 11.60 -0.96 -1.72
C LEU A 220 12.36 -1.18 -3.03
N ASN A 221 11.66 -1.54 -4.11
CA ASN A 221 12.27 -1.74 -5.43
C ASN A 221 12.75 -0.43 -6.07
N ALA A 222 12.22 0.72 -5.65
CA ALA A 222 12.67 2.03 -6.12
C ALA A 222 14.09 2.40 -5.61
N GLY A 223 14.63 1.71 -4.60
CA GLY A 223 16.07 1.69 -4.31
C GLY A 223 16.62 2.79 -3.39
N ASP A 224 15.78 3.45 -2.60
CA ASP A 224 16.24 4.47 -1.63
C ASP A 224 16.57 3.84 -0.26
N GLU A 225 17.85 3.92 0.15
CA GLU A 225 18.34 3.30 1.39
C GLU A 225 17.76 3.92 2.67
N GLU A 226 17.41 5.21 2.66
CA GLU A 226 16.96 5.95 3.85
C GLU A 226 15.66 5.39 4.44
N ASP A 227 14.72 4.97 3.59
CA ASP A 227 13.42 4.45 4.03
C ASP A 227 13.41 2.92 4.18
N LEU A 228 14.50 2.23 3.82
CA LEU A 228 14.56 0.77 3.74
C LEU A 228 14.25 0.10 5.09
N VAL A 229 14.79 0.67 6.18
CA VAL A 229 14.58 0.12 7.53
C VAL A 229 13.13 0.29 7.96
N GLU A 230 12.53 1.47 7.73
CA GLU A 230 11.15 1.76 8.09
C GLU A 230 10.16 0.91 7.28
N LEU A 231 10.34 0.83 5.96
CA LEU A 231 9.51 0.01 5.08
C LEU A 231 9.55 -1.47 5.46
N LYS A 232 10.73 -2.01 5.77
CA LYS A 232 10.87 -3.39 6.25
C LYS A 232 10.21 -3.60 7.61
N ALA A 233 10.30 -2.64 8.52
CA ALA A 233 9.64 -2.72 9.81
C ALA A 233 8.12 -2.76 9.66
N LEU A 234 7.54 -1.90 8.81
CA LEU A 234 6.11 -1.89 8.51
C LEU A 234 5.64 -3.22 7.88
N GLN A 235 6.40 -3.74 6.91
CA GLN A 235 6.12 -5.04 6.28
C GLN A 235 6.16 -6.21 7.29
N GLN A 236 7.15 -6.22 8.18
CA GLN A 236 7.28 -7.25 9.21
C GLN A 236 6.11 -7.17 10.18
N GLN A 237 5.79 -5.97 10.68
CA GLN A 237 4.67 -5.75 11.60
C GLN A 237 3.34 -6.23 11.01
N LEU A 238 3.06 -5.87 9.74
CA LEU A 238 1.88 -6.33 9.00
C LEU A 238 1.84 -7.86 8.90
N SER A 239 2.97 -8.47 8.54
CA SER A 239 3.05 -9.92 8.36
C SER A 239 2.83 -10.65 9.69
N ASP A 240 3.48 -10.21 10.75
CA ASP A 240 3.38 -10.81 12.08
C ASP A 240 1.94 -10.80 12.59
N VAL A 241 1.24 -9.66 12.50
CA VAL A 241 -0.14 -9.57 12.96
C VAL A 241 -1.09 -10.41 12.08
N CYS A 242 -0.92 -10.37 10.76
CA CYS A 242 -1.82 -11.10 9.85
C CYS A 242 -1.65 -12.62 9.96
N TYR A 243 -0.41 -13.13 10.02
CA TYR A 243 -0.16 -14.57 10.21
C TYR A 243 -0.65 -15.06 11.58
N ARG A 244 -0.52 -14.23 12.62
CA ARG A 244 -1.07 -14.56 13.93
C ARG A 244 -2.59 -14.69 13.90
N GLN A 245 -3.30 -13.72 13.31
CA GLN A 245 -4.76 -13.79 13.19
C GLN A 245 -5.22 -14.94 12.30
N ALA A 246 -4.54 -15.17 11.16
CA ALA A 246 -4.87 -16.27 10.26
C ALA A 246 -4.76 -17.64 10.95
N SER A 247 -3.69 -17.87 11.72
CA SER A 247 -3.54 -19.12 12.47
C SER A 247 -4.63 -19.28 13.55
N GLN A 248 -4.99 -18.20 14.25
CA GLN A 248 -6.12 -18.15 15.20
C GLN A 248 -7.47 -18.53 14.57
N LEU A 249 -7.76 -18.02 13.38
CA LEU A 249 -8.96 -18.39 12.62
C LEU A 249 -8.93 -19.86 12.23
N GLU A 250 -7.86 -20.31 11.57
CA GLU A 250 -7.72 -21.68 11.08
C GLU A 250 -7.86 -22.71 12.21
N PHE A 251 -7.21 -22.47 13.34
CA PHE A 251 -7.33 -23.35 14.50
C PHE A 251 -8.75 -23.39 15.04
N ARG A 252 -9.43 -22.24 15.11
CA ARG A 252 -10.79 -22.17 15.60
C ARG A 252 -11.75 -22.92 14.68
N GLN A 253 -11.58 -22.82 13.37
CA GLN A 253 -12.31 -23.59 12.37
C GLN A 253 -12.11 -25.09 12.58
N ASN A 254 -10.86 -25.54 12.71
CA ASN A 254 -10.51 -26.93 12.97
C ASN A 254 -11.12 -27.46 14.28
N LEU A 255 -11.09 -26.66 15.34
CA LEU A 255 -11.67 -27.01 16.64
C LEU A 255 -13.19 -27.21 16.54
N LEU A 256 -13.89 -26.32 15.84
CA LEU A 256 -15.34 -26.46 15.62
C LEU A 256 -15.69 -27.66 14.76
N GLN A 257 -14.88 -27.93 13.74
CA GLN A 257 -15.06 -29.10 12.89
C GLN A 257 -14.88 -30.40 13.68
N ALA A 258 -13.85 -30.47 14.55
CA ALA A 258 -13.64 -31.60 15.43
C ALA A 258 -14.79 -31.79 16.44
N ALA A 259 -15.35 -30.69 16.98
CA ALA A 259 -16.51 -30.74 17.87
C ALA A 259 -17.77 -31.25 17.15
N LEU A 260 -18.01 -30.81 15.92
CA LEU A 260 -19.12 -31.29 15.10
C LEU A 260 -19.01 -32.80 14.82
N GLU A 261 -17.81 -33.27 14.48
CA GLU A 261 -17.55 -34.71 14.27
C GLU A 261 -17.75 -35.52 15.54
N PHE A 262 -17.27 -35.02 16.68
CA PHE A 262 -17.48 -35.65 17.99
C PHE A 262 -18.98 -35.83 18.29
N HIS A 263 -19.77 -34.77 18.12
CA HIS A 263 -21.22 -34.83 18.35
C HIS A 263 -21.95 -35.74 17.36
N SER A 264 -21.49 -35.79 16.11
CA SER A 264 -22.03 -36.69 15.09
C SER A 264 -21.81 -38.16 15.47
N VAL A 265 -20.58 -38.52 15.88
CA VAL A 265 -20.26 -39.87 16.35
C VAL A 265 -21.04 -40.22 17.63
N ALA A 266 -21.18 -39.27 18.56
CA ALA A 266 -21.96 -39.48 19.78
C ALA A 266 -23.45 -39.74 19.47
N GLN A 267 -24.03 -38.99 18.53
CA GLN A 267 -25.42 -39.19 18.12
C GLN A 267 -25.62 -40.54 17.42
N ASP A 268 -24.73 -40.91 16.49
CA ASP A 268 -24.80 -42.20 15.80
C ASP A 268 -24.68 -43.37 16.80
N LEU A 269 -23.75 -43.28 17.75
CA LEU A 269 -23.58 -44.27 18.80
C LEU A 269 -24.82 -44.34 19.72
N SER A 270 -25.41 -43.20 20.07
CA SER A 270 -26.66 -43.14 20.83
C SER A 270 -27.77 -43.92 20.11
N GLN A 271 -27.93 -43.72 18.80
CA GLN A 271 -28.94 -44.43 18.01
C GLN A 271 -28.67 -45.93 17.93
N GLN A 272 -27.39 -46.34 17.83
CA GLN A 272 -27.01 -47.75 17.86
C GLN A 272 -27.33 -48.40 19.22
N LEU A 273 -27.07 -47.70 20.32
CA LEU A 273 -27.40 -48.14 21.68
C LEU A 273 -28.92 -48.24 21.88
N ASP A 274 -29.69 -47.26 21.40
CA ASP A 274 -31.17 -47.29 21.47
C ASP A 274 -31.74 -48.47 20.66
N GLY A 275 -31.16 -48.73 19.48
CA GLY A 275 -31.54 -49.88 18.66
C GLY A 275 -31.22 -51.22 19.34
N LEU A 276 -30.04 -51.34 19.97
CA LEU A 276 -29.65 -52.53 20.71
C LEU A 276 -30.55 -52.77 21.93
N LEU A 277 -30.82 -51.73 22.72
CA LEU A 277 -31.74 -51.79 23.85
C LEU A 277 -33.15 -52.20 23.39
N GLY A 278 -33.62 -51.59 22.30
CA GLY A 278 -34.90 -51.94 21.68
C GLY A 278 -34.99 -53.44 21.35
N MET A 279 -33.94 -54.02 20.76
CA MET A 279 -33.88 -55.46 20.47
C MET A 279 -33.88 -56.33 21.73
N LEU A 280 -33.20 -55.91 22.79
CA LEU A 280 -33.14 -56.64 24.07
C LEU A 280 -34.47 -56.61 24.84
N CYS A 281 -35.29 -55.58 24.63
CA CYS A 281 -36.58 -55.41 25.27
C CYS A 281 -37.75 -56.09 24.54
N VAL A 282 -37.54 -56.67 23.34
CA VAL A 282 -38.60 -57.41 22.64
C VAL A 282 -38.77 -58.80 23.25
N ASP A 283 -39.99 -59.14 23.66
CA ASP A 283 -40.32 -60.50 24.10
C ASP A 283 -40.04 -61.52 22.99
N VAL A 284 -39.15 -62.47 23.27
CA VAL A 284 -38.88 -63.58 22.37
C VAL A 284 -40.06 -64.55 22.45
N ALA A 285 -40.94 -64.51 21.44
CA ALA A 285 -41.97 -65.53 21.23
C ALA A 285 -41.30 -66.92 21.10
N PRO A 286 -42.01 -68.04 21.37
CA PRO A 286 -41.43 -69.36 21.17
C PRO A 286 -41.03 -69.54 19.70
N ALA A 287 -39.74 -69.39 19.43
CA ALA A 287 -39.13 -69.46 18.10
C ALA A 287 -38.31 -70.76 17.98
N ASP A 288 -38.14 -71.25 16.75
CA ASP A 288 -37.28 -72.40 16.49
C ASP A 288 -35.79 -72.04 16.70
N GLY A 289 -34.95 -73.05 16.95
CA GLY A 289 -33.54 -72.84 17.32
C GLY A 289 -32.73 -72.04 16.29
N ALA A 290 -33.11 -72.10 15.00
CA ALA A 290 -32.50 -71.32 13.94
C ALA A 290 -32.75 -69.81 14.10
N SER A 291 -33.99 -69.41 14.41
CA SER A 291 -34.35 -68.01 14.62
C SER A 291 -33.65 -67.41 15.85
N ILE A 292 -33.47 -68.20 16.91
CA ILE A 292 -32.74 -67.79 18.12
C ILE A 292 -31.25 -67.56 17.79
N GLN A 293 -30.61 -68.48 17.06
CA GLN A 293 -29.22 -68.33 16.64
C GLN A 293 -29.00 -67.12 15.75
N GLN A 294 -29.91 -66.85 14.82
CA GLN A 294 -29.83 -65.68 13.95
C GLN A 294 -29.96 -64.36 14.74
N THR A 295 -30.87 -64.32 15.71
CA THR A 295 -31.06 -63.15 16.59
C THR A 295 -29.83 -62.90 17.46
N LEU A 296 -29.25 -63.97 18.04
CA LEU A 296 -28.02 -63.89 18.84
C LEU A 296 -26.86 -63.37 17.99
N LYS A 297 -26.67 -63.89 16.78
CA LYS A 297 -25.63 -63.41 15.85
C LYS A 297 -25.79 -61.93 15.53
N LEU A 298 -27.01 -61.47 15.28
CA LEU A 298 -27.30 -60.06 15.02
C LEU A 298 -26.98 -59.17 16.24
N LEU A 299 -27.32 -59.62 17.45
CA LEU A 299 -26.99 -58.91 18.69
C LEU A 299 -25.46 -58.82 18.89
N GLU A 300 -24.72 -59.90 18.63
CA GLU A 300 -23.25 -59.90 18.69
C GLU A 300 -22.64 -58.92 17.68
N GLU A 301 -23.14 -58.88 16.45
CA GLU A 301 -22.71 -57.94 15.41
C GLU A 301 -23.00 -56.48 15.81
N LYS A 302 -24.18 -56.21 16.37
CA LYS A 302 -24.57 -54.88 16.87
C LYS A 302 -23.72 -54.44 18.06
N LEU A 303 -23.47 -55.34 19.01
CA LEU A 303 -22.61 -55.06 20.16
C LEU A 303 -21.18 -54.72 19.71
N LYS A 304 -20.63 -55.47 18.74
CA LYS A 304 -19.32 -55.17 18.14
C LYS A 304 -19.30 -53.80 17.44
N SER A 305 -20.39 -53.42 16.76
CA SER A 305 -20.52 -52.07 16.18
C SER A 305 -20.50 -50.98 17.25
N VAL A 306 -21.23 -51.17 18.35
CA VAL A 306 -21.24 -50.25 19.50
C VAL A 306 -19.84 -50.13 20.13
N ASP A 307 -19.11 -51.23 20.24
CA ASP A 307 -17.72 -51.24 20.73
C ASP A 307 -16.79 -50.38 19.88
N LEU A 308 -16.87 -50.53 18.56
CA LEU A 308 -16.11 -49.72 17.60
C LEU A 308 -16.53 -48.24 17.66
N GLY A 309 -17.85 -47.97 17.77
CA GLY A 309 -18.38 -46.62 17.90
C GLY A 309 -17.90 -45.93 19.18
N LEU A 310 -17.86 -46.63 20.32
CA LEU A 310 -17.29 -46.12 21.58
C LEU A 310 -15.80 -45.84 21.48
N GLN A 311 -15.05 -46.70 20.80
CA GLN A 311 -13.63 -46.45 20.55
C GLN A 311 -13.46 -45.18 19.71
N GLY A 312 -14.18 -45.06 18.60
CA GLY A 312 -14.14 -43.86 17.75
C GLY A 312 -14.54 -42.59 18.49
N LEU A 313 -15.57 -42.66 19.35
CA LEU A 313 -15.99 -41.54 20.19
C LEU A 313 -14.87 -41.10 21.14
N ARG A 314 -14.18 -42.06 21.79
CA ARG A 314 -13.03 -41.76 22.67
C ARG A 314 -11.87 -41.13 21.91
N GLU A 315 -11.54 -41.64 20.73
CA GLU A 315 -10.47 -41.08 19.89
C GLU A 315 -10.78 -39.64 19.47
N LYS A 316 -12.02 -39.37 19.05
CA LYS A 316 -12.48 -38.00 18.71
C LYS A 316 -12.52 -37.08 19.93
N GLY A 317 -13.04 -37.57 21.06
CA GLY A 317 -13.07 -36.82 22.31
C GLY A 317 -11.68 -36.45 22.82
N GLN A 318 -10.73 -37.39 22.76
CA GLN A 318 -9.34 -37.12 23.14
C GLN A 318 -8.69 -36.10 22.22
N SER A 319 -8.85 -36.24 20.90
CA SER A 319 -8.33 -35.25 19.94
C SER A 319 -8.89 -33.84 20.20
N LEU A 320 -10.17 -33.75 20.55
CA LEU A 320 -10.81 -32.47 20.87
C LEU A 320 -10.28 -31.87 22.18
N LEU A 321 -10.08 -32.69 23.22
CA LEU A 321 -9.46 -32.26 24.48
C LEU A 321 -8.02 -31.77 24.30
N ASP A 322 -7.25 -32.45 23.44
CA ASP A 322 -5.88 -32.04 23.10
C ASP A 322 -5.86 -30.67 22.40
N GLN A 323 -6.79 -30.45 21.46
CA GLN A 323 -6.95 -29.15 20.80
C GLN A 323 -7.35 -28.06 21.79
N ILE A 324 -8.37 -28.29 22.62
CA ILE A 324 -8.82 -27.33 23.65
C ILE A 324 -7.68 -26.94 24.62
N SER A 325 -6.83 -27.90 24.97
CA SER A 325 -5.67 -27.67 25.82
C SER A 325 -4.63 -26.77 25.13
N ASN A 326 -4.41 -26.97 23.83
CA ASN A 326 -3.51 -26.13 23.03
C ASN A 326 -4.06 -24.71 22.83
N GLN A 327 -5.39 -24.53 22.76
CA GLN A 327 -6.03 -23.22 22.63
C GLN A 327 -5.69 -22.26 23.77
N ALA A 328 -5.53 -22.77 25.00
CA ALA A 328 -5.19 -21.95 26.17
C ALA A 328 -3.80 -21.29 26.05
N SER A 329 -2.90 -21.85 25.23
CA SER A 329 -1.56 -21.32 24.99
C SER A 329 -1.55 -20.09 24.06
N TRP A 330 -2.68 -19.76 23.42
CA TRP A 330 -2.75 -18.77 22.33
C TRP A 330 -3.03 -17.33 22.83
N ALA A 331 -3.20 -17.16 24.15
CA ALA A 331 -3.36 -15.85 24.79
C ALA A 331 -2.00 -15.12 24.85
N TYR A 332 -1.60 -14.48 23.76
CA TYR A 332 -0.42 -13.61 23.75
C TYR A 332 -0.75 -12.24 24.37
N GLY A 333 0.05 -11.82 25.36
CA GLY A 333 0.11 -10.43 25.84
C GLY A 333 -0.70 -10.08 27.10
N LYS A 334 -1.61 -10.95 27.55
CA LYS A 334 -2.16 -10.95 28.91
C LYS A 334 -2.46 -12.39 29.30
N ASP A 335 -1.98 -12.82 30.46
CA ASP A 335 -2.35 -14.08 31.12
C ASP A 335 -3.87 -14.12 31.34
N VAL A 336 -4.61 -14.50 30.30
CA VAL A 336 -6.02 -14.82 30.38
C VAL A 336 -6.11 -16.29 30.03
N THR A 337 -6.00 -17.12 31.06
CA THR A 337 -6.39 -18.52 30.99
C THR A 337 -7.86 -18.55 30.57
N ILE A 338 -8.13 -18.90 29.31
CA ILE A 338 -9.49 -19.24 28.90
C ILE A 338 -9.82 -20.51 29.67
N GLU A 339 -10.67 -20.39 30.69
CA GLU A 339 -11.14 -21.53 31.47
C GLU A 339 -12.10 -22.36 30.61
N ASN A 340 -11.55 -23.22 29.77
CA ASN A 340 -12.29 -24.16 28.92
C ASN A 340 -12.94 -25.32 29.70
N LYS A 341 -13.13 -25.15 31.01
CA LYS A 341 -13.61 -26.20 31.91
C LYS A 341 -14.98 -26.74 31.48
N GLU A 342 -15.89 -25.85 31.09
CA GLU A 342 -17.24 -26.25 30.65
C GLU A 342 -17.19 -27.16 29.40
N ASN A 343 -16.32 -26.83 28.44
CA ASN A 343 -16.14 -27.65 27.24
C ASN A 343 -15.52 -29.02 27.59
N VAL A 344 -14.53 -29.04 28.48
CA VAL A 344 -13.86 -30.28 28.94
C VAL A 344 -14.85 -31.19 29.66
N ASP A 345 -15.57 -30.66 30.64
CA ASP A 345 -16.56 -31.38 31.43
C ASP A 345 -17.67 -31.94 30.52
N HIS A 346 -18.09 -31.18 29.52
CA HIS A 346 -19.08 -31.62 28.54
C HIS A 346 -18.59 -32.83 27.70
N ILE A 347 -17.38 -32.75 27.12
CA ILE A 347 -16.81 -33.83 26.31
C ILE A 347 -16.67 -35.12 27.14
N GLN A 348 -16.14 -35.00 28.36
CA GLN A 348 -16.00 -36.13 29.27
C GLN A 348 -17.36 -36.73 29.64
N GLY A 349 -18.35 -35.88 29.97
CA GLY A 349 -19.70 -36.32 30.31
C GLY A 349 -20.39 -37.09 29.18
N VAL A 350 -20.24 -36.66 27.92
CA VAL A 350 -20.80 -37.38 26.77
C VAL A 350 -20.14 -38.76 26.60
N MET A 351 -18.82 -38.85 26.73
CA MET A 351 -18.11 -40.14 26.64
C MET A 351 -18.50 -41.10 27.77
N GLU A 352 -18.63 -40.57 29.00
CA GLU A 352 -19.05 -41.34 30.17
C GLU A 352 -20.50 -41.83 30.04
N ASP A 353 -21.42 -40.98 29.59
CA ASP A 353 -22.82 -41.37 29.37
C ASP A 353 -22.94 -42.52 28.37
N MET A 354 -22.26 -42.43 27.22
CA MET A 354 -22.30 -43.50 26.21
C MET A 354 -21.70 -44.80 26.74
N GLN A 355 -20.63 -44.72 27.53
CA GLN A 355 -20.03 -45.89 28.17
C GLN A 355 -20.97 -46.52 29.20
N LEU A 356 -21.65 -45.72 30.02
CA LEU A 356 -22.63 -46.19 31.00
C LEU A 356 -23.86 -46.81 30.31
N ARG A 357 -24.33 -46.22 29.21
CA ARG A 357 -25.45 -46.77 28.42
C ARG A 357 -25.14 -48.13 27.82
N LYS A 358 -23.90 -48.39 27.42
CA LYS A 358 -23.48 -49.73 26.98
C LYS A 358 -23.51 -50.76 28.13
N GLN A 359 -23.21 -50.34 29.36
CA GLN A 359 -23.12 -51.26 30.51
C GLN A 359 -24.49 -51.68 31.06
N ARG A 360 -25.51 -50.86 30.84
CA ARG A 360 -26.91 -51.16 31.18
C ARG A 360 -27.48 -52.16 30.17
#